data_AF-A0A9D5GMP8-F1
#
_entry.id   AF-A0A9D5GMP8-F1
#
_cell.length_a   1.000
_cell.length_b   1.000
_cell.length_c   1.000
_cell.angle_alpha   90.00
_cell.angle_beta   90.00
_cell.angle_gamma   90.00
#
_symmetry.space_group_name_H-M   'P 1'
#
loop_
_entity.id
_entity.type
_entity.pdbx_description
1 polymer ?
#
loop_
_entity_poly.entity_id
_entity_poly.type
_entity_poly.pdbx_seq_one_letter_code
_entity_poly.pdbx_strand_id
1 'polypeptide(L)'
;MELVATIDRNTLLPERLVAESNEFAIYDVGSDTYALVHRHQGVEWQAITFSGDGLFRVAELVLCATRALYRDVASDVSRRRRQDA
;
A
#
# COMPACT_ATOMS: atom_id res chain seq x y z
N MET A 1 -18.04 -0.65 9.07
CA MET A 1 -16.79 -0.63 8.29
C MET A 1 -15.70 -0.23 9.26
N GLU A 2 -14.93 -1.18 9.77
CA GLU A 2 -13.74 -0.85 10.57
C GLU A 2 -12.59 -0.60 9.61
N LEU A 3 -12.00 0.59 9.69
CA LEU A 3 -10.99 1.06 8.73
C LEU A 3 -9.64 0.38 8.92
N VAL A 4 -9.36 -0.11 10.13
CA VAL A 4 -8.14 -0.81 10.51
C VAL A 4 -8.53 -1.84 11.57
N ALA A 5 -8.30 -3.11 11.29
CA ALA A 5 -8.49 -4.18 12.27
C ALA A 5 -7.14 -4.84 12.58
N THR A 6 -6.92 -5.13 13.86
CA THR A 6 -5.90 -6.10 14.24
C THR A 6 -6.29 -7.44 13.64
N ILE A 7 -5.37 -8.08 12.91
CA ILE A 7 -5.63 -9.35 12.25
C ILE A 7 -4.66 -10.41 12.77
N ASP A 8 -5.19 -11.58 13.09
CA ASP A 8 -4.34 -12.72 13.45
C ASP A 8 -3.56 -13.16 12.21
N ARG A 9 -2.24 -13.24 12.35
CA ARG A 9 -1.37 -13.75 11.30
C ARG A 9 -1.78 -15.16 10.85
N ASN A 10 -2.22 -16.00 11.77
CA ASN A 10 -2.57 -17.39 11.48
C ASN A 10 -3.83 -17.52 10.63
N THR A 11 -4.71 -16.52 10.61
CA THR A 11 -5.91 -16.51 9.77
C THR A 11 -5.62 -16.03 8.34
N LEU A 12 -4.58 -15.20 8.15
CA LEU A 12 -4.16 -14.70 6.84
C LEU A 12 -3.17 -15.59 6.09
N LEU A 13 -2.32 -16.33 6.80
CA LEU A 13 -1.31 -17.19 6.16
C LEU A 13 -1.87 -18.28 5.22
N PRO A 14 -3.06 -18.86 5.47
CA PRO A 14 -3.69 -19.80 4.53
C PRO A 14 -4.23 -19.13 3.26
N GLU A 15 -4.46 -17.82 3.29
CA GLU A 15 -5.05 -17.07 2.19
C GLU A 15 -4.04 -16.82 1.06
N ARG A 16 -4.56 -16.54 -0.13
CA ARG A 16 -3.71 -16.38 -1.31
C ARG A 16 -2.96 -15.04 -1.24
N LEU A 17 -1.63 -15.11 -1.16
CA LEU A 17 -0.77 -13.94 -1.33
C LEU A 17 -0.83 -13.43 -2.78
N VAL A 18 -1.18 -12.16 -2.95
CA VAL A 18 -1.30 -11.50 -4.27
C VAL A 18 -0.02 -10.72 -4.60
N ALA A 19 0.47 -9.95 -3.64
CA ALA A 19 1.67 -9.13 -3.79
C ALA A 19 2.31 -8.87 -2.43
N GLU A 20 3.62 -8.65 -2.41
CA GLU A 20 4.35 -8.28 -1.19
C GLU A 20 5.52 -7.34 -1.45
N SER A 21 5.89 -6.64 -0.40
CA SER A 21 7.09 -5.81 -0.22
C SER A 21 7.67 -6.10 1.17
N ASN A 22 8.74 -5.41 1.54
CA ASN A 22 9.38 -5.59 2.85
C ASN A 22 8.44 -5.28 4.02
N GLU A 23 7.55 -4.29 3.88
CA GLU A 23 6.69 -3.81 4.98
C GLU A 23 5.21 -4.10 4.75
N PHE A 24 4.78 -4.38 3.52
CA PHE A 24 3.36 -4.57 3.19
C PHE A 24 3.12 -5.81 2.36
N ALA A 25 1.95 -6.41 2.52
CA ALA A 25 1.46 -7.46 1.65
C ALA A 25 -0.03 -7.37 1.39
N ILE A 26 -0.45 -7.85 0.23
CA ILE A 26 -1.86 -7.94 -0.15
C ILE A 26 -2.24 -9.41 -0.25
N TYR A 27 -3.28 -9.78 0.46
CA TYR A 27 -3.89 -11.11 0.41
C TYR A 27 -5.28 -11.03 -0.22
N ASP A 28 -5.62 -12.03 -1.02
CA ASP A 28 -6.98 -12.32 -1.45
C ASP A 28 -7.62 -13.18 -0.36
N VAL A 29 -8.60 -12.62 0.35
CA VAL A 29 -9.29 -13.28 1.47
C VAL A 29 -10.68 -13.79 1.06
N GLY A 30 -10.91 -13.91 -0.25
CA GLY A 30 -12.15 -14.42 -0.84
C GLY A 30 -13.27 -13.38 -0.93
N SER A 31 -14.36 -13.76 -1.59
CA SER A 31 -15.56 -12.92 -1.76
C SER A 31 -15.27 -11.52 -2.33
N ASP A 32 -14.37 -11.42 -3.31
CA ASP A 32 -13.91 -10.14 -3.88
C ASP A 32 -13.36 -9.17 -2.82
N THR A 33 -12.75 -9.71 -1.75
CA THR A 33 -12.18 -8.93 -0.65
C THR A 33 -10.68 -9.16 -0.55
N TYR A 34 -9.95 -8.07 -0.38
CA TYR A 34 -8.50 -8.05 -0.30
C TYR A 34 -8.05 -7.36 0.99
N ALA A 35 -7.04 -7.93 1.64
CA ALA A 35 -6.45 -7.39 2.86
C ALA A 35 -5.07 -6.80 2.56
N LEU A 36 -4.89 -5.49 2.76
CA LEU A 36 -3.58 -4.85 2.81
C LEU A 36 -3.06 -4.93 4.24
N VAL A 37 -1.96 -5.65 4.44
CA VAL A 37 -1.39 -5.97 5.74
C VAL A 37 -0.07 -5.26 5.91
N HIS A 38 0.10 -4.52 7.01
CA HIS A 38 1.40 -4.02 7.45
C HIS A 38 2.13 -5.11 8.24
N ARG A 39 3.24 -5.61 7.68
CA ARG A 39 4.10 -6.65 8.24
C ARG A 39 5.35 -6.01 8.84
N HIS A 40 5.26 -5.58 10.10
CA HIS A 40 6.44 -5.10 10.83
C HIS A 40 6.88 -6.13 11.88
N GLN A 41 8.19 -6.40 11.97
CA GLN A 41 8.72 -7.32 12.96
C GLN A 41 8.50 -6.77 14.38
N GLY A 42 7.93 -7.58 15.27
CA GLY A 42 7.69 -7.20 16.66
C GLY A 42 6.45 -6.34 16.90
N VAL A 43 5.57 -6.18 15.90
CA VAL A 43 4.28 -5.48 16.03
C VAL A 43 3.16 -6.42 15.56
N GLU A 44 1.98 -6.30 16.17
CA GLU A 44 0.78 -6.99 15.68
C GLU A 44 0.49 -6.60 14.24
N TRP A 45 0.07 -7.59 13.44
CA TRP A 45 -0.31 -7.33 12.06
C TRP A 45 -1.60 -6.51 12.04
N GLN A 46 -1.55 -5.42 11.29
CA GLN A 46 -2.68 -4.55 11.07
C GLN A 46 -3.10 -4.65 9.61
N ALA A 47 -4.40 -4.78 9.39
CA ALA A 47 -4.94 -4.89 8.04
C ALA A 47 -6.04 -3.87 7.78
N ILE A 48 -6.08 -3.43 6.53
CA ILE A 48 -7.23 -2.74 5.94
C ILE A 48 -7.82 -3.67 4.89
N THR A 49 -9.13 -3.90 4.96
CA THR A 49 -9.85 -4.69 3.97
C THR A 49 -10.56 -3.79 2.98
N PHE A 50 -10.50 -4.18 1.70
CA PHE A 50 -11.16 -3.49 0.60
C PHE A 50 -11.86 -4.52 -0.28
N SER A 51 -12.92 -4.11 -0.96
CA SER A 51 -13.38 -4.87 -2.12
C SER A 51 -12.35 -4.81 -3.26
N GLY A 52 -12.46 -5.69 -4.26
CA GLY A 52 -11.64 -5.63 -5.47
C GLY A 52 -11.69 -4.26 -6.14
N ASP A 53 -12.90 -3.73 -6.34
CA ASP A 53 -13.10 -2.37 -6.86
C ASP A 53 -12.44 -1.29 -5.98
N GLY A 54 -12.52 -1.44 -4.66
CA GLY A 54 -11.88 -0.52 -3.72
C GLY A 54 -10.36 -0.51 -3.87
N LEU A 55 -9.75 -1.69 -4.02
CA LEU A 55 -8.31 -1.85 -4.22
C LEU A 55 -7.85 -1.16 -5.51
N PHE A 56 -8.57 -1.35 -6.62
CA PHE A 56 -8.24 -0.69 -7.89
C PHE A 56 -8.28 0.83 -7.78
N ARG A 57 -9.30 1.39 -7.12
CA ARG A 57 -9.43 2.85 -6.95
C ARG A 57 -8.35 3.43 -6.04
N VAL A 58 -7.99 2.75 -4.96
CA VAL A 58 -6.88 3.17 -4.09
C VAL A 58 -5.55 3.13 -4.83
N ALA A 59 -5.31 2.08 -5.63
CA ALA A 59 -4.10 1.97 -6.44
C ALA A 59 -3.96 3.13 -7.44
N GLU A 60 -5.06 3.53 -8.08
CA GLU A 60 -5.08 4.70 -8.97
C GLU A 60 -4.75 6.00 -8.22
N LEU A 61 -5.32 6.21 -7.03
CA LEU A 61 -5.03 7.37 -6.20
C LEU A 61 -3.55 7.43 -5.80
N VAL A 62 -2.98 6.31 -5.38
CA VAL A 62 -1.56 6.22 -5.02
C VAL A 62 -0.69 6.54 -6.23
N LEU A 63 -0.98 5.97 -7.40
CA LEU A 63 -0.23 6.23 -8.63
C LEU A 63 -0.25 7.73 -9.01
N CYS A 64 -1.41 8.37 -8.92
CA CYS A 64 -1.56 9.80 -9.17
C CYS A 64 -0.74 10.63 -8.17
N ALA A 65 -0.79 10.31 -6.89
CA ALA A 65 0.03 10.96 -5.86
C ALA A 65 1.53 10.79 -6.12
N THR A 66 1.99 9.57 -6.44
CA THR A 66 3.39 9.29 -6.74
C THR A 66 3.88 10.09 -7.95
N ARG A 67 3.06 10.22 -9.00
CA ARG A 67 3.39 11.04 -10.19
C ARG A 67 3.51 12.53 -9.86
N ALA A 68 2.66 13.05 -8.98
CA ALA A 68 2.75 14.42 -8.51
C ALA A 68 4.05 14.65 -7.72
N LEU A 69 4.33 13.79 -6.74
CA LEU A 69 5.55 13.85 -5.93
C LEU A 69 6.83 13.77 -6.77
N TYR A 70 6.87 12.86 -7.75
CA TYR A 70 8.02 12.76 -8.66
C TYR A 70 8.25 14.05 -9.44
N ARG A 71 7.18 14.67 -9.94
CA ARG A 71 7.26 15.94 -10.69
C ARG A 71 7.81 17.06 -9.82
N ASP A 72 7.39 17.14 -8.57
CA ASP A 72 7.85 18.15 -7.61
C ASP A 72 9.34 17.97 -7.32
N VAL A 73 9.76 16.74 -7.01
CA VAL A 73 11.18 16.39 -6.78
C VAL A 73 12.03 16.71 -8.01
N ALA A 74 11.58 16.32 -9.20
CA ALA A 74 12.31 16.59 -10.44
C ALA A 74 12.44 18.09 -10.72
N SER A 75 11.39 18.87 -10.41
CA SER A 75 11.39 20.32 -10.56
C SER A 75 12.39 20.99 -9.61
N ASP A 76 12.47 20.52 -8.37
CA ASP A 76 13.42 21.03 -7.37
C ASP A 76 14.88 20.71 -7.72
N VAL A 77 15.16 19.49 -8.17
CA VAL A 77 16.51 19.10 -8.64
C VAL A 77 16.95 19.96 -9.83
N SER A 78 16.04 20.22 -10.78
CA SER A 78 16.31 21.10 -11.93
C SER A 78 16.60 22.55 -11.53
N ARG A 79 15.93 23.06 -10.50
CA ARG A 79 16.17 24.41 -9.97
C ARG A 79 17.53 24.51 -9.28
N ARG A 80 17.88 23.54 -8.42
CA ARG A 80 19.18 23.50 -7.74
C ARG A 80 20.35 23.46 -8.72
N ARG A 81 20.29 22.59 -9.73
CA ARG A 81 21.31 22.53 -10.80
C ARG A 81 21.48 23.83 -11.59
N ARG A 82 20.46 24.67 -11.68
CA ARG A 82 20.53 25.99 -12.34
C ARG A 82 21.05 27.11 -11.44
N GLN A 83 21.05 26.91 -10.12
CA GLN A 83 21.58 27.86 -9.15
C GLN A 83 23.06 27.60 -8.84
N ASP A 84 23.49 26.34 -8.99
CA ASP A 84 24.89 25.91 -8.80
C ASP A 84 25.76 26.03 -10.07
N ALA A 85 25.19 26.51 -11.18
CA ALA A 85 25.84 26.68 -12.49
C ALA A 85 25.91 28.17 -12.87
#